data_AF-A0A5J4SXA3-F1
#
_entry.id   AF-A0A5J4SXA3-F1
#
_cell.length_a   1.000
_cell.length_b   1.000
_cell.length_c   1.000
_cell.angle_alpha   90.00
_cell.angle_beta   90.00
_cell.angle_gamma   90.00
#
_symmetry.space_group_name_H-M   'P 1'
#
loop_
_entity.id
_entity.type
_entity.pdbx_description
1 polymer ?
#
loop_
_entity_poly.entity_id
_entity_poly.type
_entity_poly.pdbx_seq_one_letter_code
_entity_poly.pdbx_strand_id
1 'polypeptide(L)'
;MSIVSNYKYTHPDKVECIGNYRQHKGNSSLLRSDSMLKAIGKSINIRVSGIASTKIPIVILGNSPITSSYCKKVDFLKTSGVIQGFWSLNPNLTNILPYIEKTPKLGFQTIYNEKQLFNNCEELVRNDMNYFSSMISKVKLGKFIEMASLENNDIAKAEKFLTLIRS
;
A
#
# COMPACT_ATOMS: atom_id res chain seq x y z
N MET A 1 18.18 -5.58 8.13
CA MET A 1 17.12 -6.61 8.03
C MET A 1 16.26 -6.58 9.27
N SER A 2 14.95 -6.77 9.13
CA SER A 2 14.08 -6.93 10.29
C SER A 2 13.73 -8.39 10.48
N ILE A 3 14.19 -8.96 11.59
CA ILE A 3 13.89 -10.33 11.96
C ILE A 3 12.46 -10.37 12.52
N VAL A 4 11.61 -11.23 11.94
CA VAL A 4 10.23 -11.44 12.39
C VAL A 4 10.16 -12.62 13.34
N SER A 5 10.90 -13.68 13.04
CA SER A 5 11.00 -14.88 13.86
C SER A 5 12.46 -15.32 13.97
N ASN A 6 12.86 -15.78 15.13
CA ASN A 6 14.13 -16.46 15.38
C ASN A 6 13.90 -17.96 15.30
N TYR A 7 14.78 -18.65 14.58
CA TYR A 7 14.76 -20.10 14.47
C TYR A 7 16.08 -20.67 14.97
N LYS A 8 16.00 -21.82 15.63
CA LYS A 8 17.13 -22.65 16.00
C LYS A 8 17.07 -23.93 15.19
N TYR A 9 18.18 -24.28 14.56
CA TYR A 9 18.33 -25.59 13.95
C TYR A 9 18.85 -26.60 14.98
N THR A 10 18.20 -27.75 15.05
CA THR A 10 18.57 -28.91 15.87
C THR A 10 18.75 -30.12 14.95
N HIS A 11 19.95 -30.70 14.99
CA HIS A 11 20.31 -31.87 14.18
C HIS A 11 19.38 -33.07 14.49
N PRO A 12 19.03 -33.94 13.52
CA PRO A 12 19.48 -33.92 12.13
C PRO A 12 18.75 -32.94 11.21
N ASP A 13 17.48 -32.62 11.40
CA ASP A 13 16.71 -31.79 10.43
C ASP A 13 15.54 -31.02 11.06
N LYS A 14 15.67 -30.60 12.32
CA LYS A 14 14.60 -29.89 13.02
C LYS A 14 14.87 -28.39 13.06
N VAL A 15 13.88 -27.58 12.67
CA VAL A 15 13.91 -26.12 12.79
C VAL A 15 12.86 -25.69 13.79
N GLU A 16 13.29 -25.18 14.95
CA GLU A 16 12.42 -24.75 16.05
C GLU A 16 12.32 -23.22 16.08
N CYS A 17 11.10 -22.69 16.13
CA CYS A 17 10.90 -21.26 16.36
C CYS A 17 11.14 -20.94 17.83
N ILE A 18 12.24 -20.23 18.13
CA ILE A 18 12.64 -19.87 19.49
C ILE A 18 12.11 -18.50 19.93
N GLY A 19 11.62 -17.69 19.00
CA GLY A 19 11.08 -16.38 19.32
C GLY A 19 10.33 -15.72 18.16
N ASN A 20 9.11 -15.26 18.38
CA ASN A 20 8.32 -14.53 17.38
C ASN A 20 8.38 -13.01 17.57
N TYR A 21 7.85 -12.26 16.62
CA TYR A 21 7.86 -10.79 16.56
C TYR A 21 7.30 -10.07 17.81
N ARG A 22 6.56 -10.77 18.68
CA ARG A 22 6.07 -10.24 19.96
C ARG A 22 7.08 -10.40 21.10
N GLN A 23 7.98 -11.36 21.01
CA GLN A 23 8.95 -11.71 22.05
C GLN A 23 10.30 -11.00 21.86
N HIS A 24 10.55 -10.46 20.67
CA HIS A 24 11.76 -9.68 20.39
C HIS A 24 11.71 -8.32 21.09
N LYS A 25 12.85 -7.86 21.61
CA LYS A 25 13.01 -6.48 22.12
C LYS A 25 12.87 -5.41 21.02
N GLY A 26 13.02 -5.79 19.75
CA GLY A 26 12.94 -4.89 18.60
C GLY A 26 11.67 -5.10 17.79
N ASN A 27 11.03 -4.00 17.37
CA ASN A 27 9.86 -4.06 16.48
C ASN A 27 10.24 -4.57 15.10
N SER A 28 9.36 -5.32 14.44
CA SER A 28 9.65 -5.86 13.10
C SER A 28 9.10 -4.99 11.96
N SER A 29 9.88 -4.73 10.91
CA SER A 29 9.49 -4.23 9.58
C SER A 29 8.32 -3.23 9.59
N LEU A 30 7.10 -3.64 9.21
CA LEU A 30 5.91 -2.77 9.13
C LEU A 30 5.40 -2.30 10.50
N LEU A 31 5.82 -2.93 11.59
CA LEU A 31 5.57 -2.46 12.96
C LEU A 31 6.46 -1.27 13.33
N ARG A 32 7.56 -1.03 12.61
CA ARG A 32 8.38 0.18 12.80
C ARG A 32 7.73 1.35 12.08
N SER A 33 7.38 2.39 12.84
CA SER A 33 6.88 3.65 12.31
C SER A 33 7.78 4.23 11.23
N ASP A 34 9.10 4.23 11.45
CA ASP A 34 10.09 4.72 10.49
C ASP A 34 10.05 3.98 9.14
N SER A 35 9.86 2.65 9.14
CA SER A 35 9.77 1.89 7.88
C SER A 35 8.50 2.25 7.09
N MET A 36 7.37 2.38 7.78
CA MET A 36 6.11 2.84 7.17
C MET A 36 6.23 4.27 6.66
N LEU A 37 6.81 5.19 7.43
CA LEU A 37 7.00 6.59 7.04
C LEU A 37 7.94 6.72 5.85
N LYS A 38 9.05 5.96 5.82
CA LYS A 38 9.96 5.89 4.67
C LYS A 38 9.26 5.38 3.42
N ALA A 39 8.45 4.32 3.54
CA ALA A 39 7.67 3.80 2.42
C ALA A 39 6.72 4.86 1.87
N ILE A 40 5.96 5.53 2.75
CA ILE A 40 5.04 6.61 2.36
C ILE A 40 5.79 7.77 1.69
N GLY A 41 6.89 8.23 2.29
CA GLY A 41 7.68 9.34 1.75
C GLY A 41 8.27 9.03 0.38
N LYS A 42 8.78 7.82 0.17
CA LYS A 42 9.28 7.38 -1.15
C LYS A 42 8.16 7.30 -2.18
N SER A 43 6.99 6.78 -1.81
CA SER A 43 5.85 6.71 -2.72
C SER A 43 5.38 8.09 -3.15
N ILE A 44 5.29 9.04 -2.21
CA ILE A 44 4.95 10.44 -2.53
C ILE A 44 6.00 11.03 -3.48
N ASN A 45 7.29 10.83 -3.22
CA ASN A 45 8.37 11.34 -4.08
C ASN A 45 8.24 10.81 -5.53
N ILE A 46 7.90 9.52 -5.69
CA ILE A 46 7.61 8.95 -7.01
C ILE A 46 6.37 9.62 -7.63
N ARG A 47 5.28 9.78 -6.88
CA ARG A 47 4.03 10.39 -7.40
C ARG A 47 4.22 11.81 -7.92
N VAL A 48 5.11 12.59 -7.31
CA VAL A 48 5.36 13.99 -7.71
C VAL A 48 6.48 14.14 -8.73
N SER A 49 7.14 13.05 -9.15
CA SER A 49 8.29 13.12 -10.06
C SER A 49 7.92 13.43 -11.52
N GLY A 50 6.65 13.32 -11.91
CA GLY A 50 6.18 13.68 -13.25
C GLY A 50 4.85 13.04 -13.64
N ILE A 51 4.36 13.35 -14.85
CA ILE A 51 3.05 12.86 -15.32
C ILE A 51 3.05 11.34 -15.47
N ALA A 52 4.12 10.76 -16.02
CA ALA A 52 4.23 9.32 -16.22
C ALA A 52 4.17 8.52 -14.91
N SER A 53 4.68 9.07 -13.80
CA SER A 53 4.69 8.37 -12.51
C SER A 53 3.31 8.29 -11.85
N THR A 54 2.34 9.10 -12.29
CA THR A 54 0.97 9.05 -11.80
C THR A 54 0.25 7.74 -12.13
N LYS A 55 0.72 7.00 -13.14
CA LYS A 55 0.17 5.71 -13.56
C LYS A 55 0.85 4.50 -12.92
N ILE A 56 1.99 4.67 -12.26
CA ILE A 56 2.78 3.56 -11.72
C ILE A 56 2.08 3.01 -10.46
N PRO A 57 1.68 1.73 -10.41
CA PRO A 57 1.21 1.11 -9.17
C PRO A 57 2.39 0.93 -8.20
N ILE A 58 2.20 1.30 -6.93
CA ILE A 58 3.21 1.18 -5.89
C ILE A 58 2.69 0.26 -4.80
N VAL A 59 3.43 -0.81 -4.53
CA VAL A 59 3.12 -1.80 -3.49
C VAL A 59 4.29 -1.90 -2.52
N ILE A 60 3.97 -1.99 -1.23
CA ILE A 60 4.96 -2.16 -0.18
C ILE A 60 4.94 -3.62 0.28
N LEU A 61 6.04 -4.33 0.08
CA LEU A 61 6.20 -5.71 0.52
C LEU A 61 6.85 -5.74 1.90
N GLY A 62 6.27 -6.55 2.79
CA GLY A 62 6.78 -6.81 4.13
C GLY A 62 6.62 -8.28 4.50
N ASN A 63 6.99 -8.60 5.74
CA ASN A 63 6.96 -9.95 6.28
C ASN A 63 6.35 -10.00 7.70
N SER A 64 5.75 -8.88 8.13
CA SER A 64 5.16 -8.71 9.46
C SER A 64 3.71 -8.22 9.33
N PRO A 65 2.87 -8.41 10.36
CA PRO A 65 1.57 -7.78 10.40
C PRO A 65 1.74 -6.27 10.66
N ILE A 66 0.62 -5.55 10.68
CA ILE A 66 0.56 -4.15 11.14
C ILE A 66 -0.13 -4.07 12.51
N THR A 67 0.10 -2.96 13.22
CA THR A 67 -0.67 -2.62 14.42
C THR A 67 -2.02 -2.00 14.04
N SER A 68 -3.01 -2.10 14.93
CA SER A 68 -4.35 -1.52 14.74
C SER A 68 -4.34 -0.01 14.48
N SER A 69 -3.38 0.70 15.07
CA SER A 69 -3.15 2.13 14.84
C SER A 69 -2.85 2.48 13.37
N TYR A 70 -2.32 1.54 12.57
CA TYR A 70 -2.04 1.74 11.15
C TYR A 70 -3.18 1.35 10.21
N CYS A 71 -4.21 0.62 10.67
CA CYS A 71 -5.30 0.15 9.80
C CYS A 71 -5.97 1.27 9.02
N LYS A 72 -6.37 2.35 9.72
CA LYS A 72 -6.98 3.52 9.07
C LYS A 72 -6.02 4.19 8.08
N LYS A 73 -4.72 4.21 8.41
CA LYS A 73 -3.70 4.89 7.60
C LYS A 73 -3.42 4.15 6.30
N VAL A 74 -3.24 2.83 6.34
CA VAL A 74 -2.98 2.03 5.13
C VAL A 74 -4.19 2.00 4.20
N ASP A 75 -5.40 1.91 4.74
CA ASP A 75 -6.62 2.01 3.95
C ASP A 75 -6.76 3.39 3.31
N PHE A 76 -6.46 4.45 4.06
CA PHE A 76 -6.47 5.82 3.52
C PHE A 76 -5.47 6.00 2.37
N LEU A 77 -4.24 5.49 2.52
CA LEU A 77 -3.19 5.56 1.49
C LEU A 77 -3.57 4.83 0.20
N LYS A 78 -4.27 3.70 0.33
CA LYS A 78 -4.84 2.98 -0.82
C LYS A 78 -5.95 3.76 -1.49
N THR A 79 -6.93 4.24 -0.73
CA THR A 79 -8.03 5.01 -1.31
C THR A 79 -7.63 6.35 -1.90
N SER A 80 -6.58 6.98 -1.38
CA SER A 80 -6.02 8.22 -1.96
C SER A 80 -5.09 7.96 -3.14
N GLY A 81 -4.80 6.71 -3.47
CA GLY A 81 -3.96 6.32 -4.61
C GLY A 81 -2.45 6.48 -4.39
N VAL A 82 -2.01 6.87 -3.19
CA VAL A 82 -0.58 7.04 -2.89
C VAL A 82 0.16 5.70 -2.94
N ILE A 83 -0.40 4.66 -2.33
CA ILE A 83 0.14 3.29 -2.29
C ILE A 83 -1.00 2.30 -2.52
N GLN A 84 -0.88 1.40 -3.48
CA GLN A 84 -1.94 0.47 -3.90
C GLN A 84 -2.10 -0.73 -2.95
N GLY A 85 -1.10 -1.01 -2.12
CA GLY A 85 -1.23 -2.00 -1.06
C GLY A 85 0.03 -2.18 -0.23
N PHE A 86 -0.17 -2.62 1.01
CA PHE A 86 0.86 -3.14 1.90
C PHE A 86 0.65 -4.65 2.03
N TRP A 87 1.58 -5.45 1.53
CA TRP A 87 1.43 -6.90 1.48
C TRP A 87 2.45 -7.57 2.39
N SER A 88 1.97 -8.34 3.36
CA SER A 88 2.81 -9.26 4.12
C SER A 88 2.93 -10.57 3.36
N LEU A 89 4.16 -10.99 3.02
CA LEU A 89 4.45 -12.26 2.35
C LEU A 89 4.73 -13.40 3.34
N ASN A 90 4.37 -13.21 4.61
CA ASN A 90 4.56 -14.20 5.66
C ASN A 90 3.20 -14.62 6.25
N PRO A 91 2.53 -15.62 5.68
CA PRO A 91 1.21 -16.06 6.14
C PRO A 91 1.25 -16.85 7.46
N ASN A 92 2.39 -17.46 7.79
CA ASN A 92 2.54 -18.32 8.98
C ASN A 92 3.39 -17.64 10.06
N LEU A 93 2.91 -16.49 10.55
CA LEU A 93 3.62 -15.70 11.56
C LEU A 93 3.77 -16.40 12.91
N THR A 94 2.66 -16.97 13.41
CA THR A 94 2.59 -17.68 14.70
C THR A 94 1.30 -18.51 14.78
N ASN A 95 1.32 -19.59 15.56
CA ASN A 95 0.12 -20.37 15.91
C ASN A 95 -0.81 -19.63 16.91
N ILE A 96 -0.49 -18.39 17.30
CA ILE A 96 -1.17 -17.62 18.34
C ILE A 96 -1.82 -16.38 17.70
N LEU A 97 -3.15 -16.45 17.56
CA LEU A 97 -4.01 -15.30 17.27
C LEU A 97 -4.11 -14.39 18.52
N PRO A 98 -4.45 -13.09 18.38
CA PRO A 98 -4.92 -12.41 17.17
C PRO A 98 -3.90 -11.41 16.60
N TYR A 99 -3.73 -11.40 15.27
CA TYR A 99 -3.05 -10.32 14.54
C TYR A 99 -3.87 -9.92 13.31
N ILE A 100 -3.59 -8.75 12.76
CA ILE A 100 -4.36 -8.20 11.64
C ILE A 100 -3.84 -8.81 10.36
N GLU A 101 -4.64 -9.65 9.73
CA GLU A 101 -4.32 -10.29 8.46
C GLU A 101 -4.71 -9.42 7.26
N LYS A 102 -5.80 -8.67 7.38
CA LYS A 102 -6.30 -7.73 6.36
C LYS A 102 -7.02 -6.55 6.98
N THR A 103 -7.01 -5.41 6.30
CA THR A 103 -7.81 -4.23 6.67
C THR A 103 -9.10 -4.15 5.85
N PRO A 104 -10.13 -3.39 6.32
CA PRO A 104 -11.43 -3.31 5.65
C PRO A 104 -11.37 -2.92 4.16
N LYS A 105 -10.48 -2.00 3.77
CA LYS A 105 -10.33 -1.59 2.36
C LYS A 105 -9.18 -2.31 1.64
N LEU A 106 -8.64 -3.36 2.25
CA LEU A 106 -7.49 -4.11 1.75
C LEU A 106 -6.28 -3.20 1.47
N GLY A 107 -6.13 -2.12 2.24
CA GLY A 107 -4.90 -1.31 2.27
C GLY A 107 -3.71 -2.10 2.78
N PHE A 108 -3.96 -3.01 3.73
CA PHE A 108 -3.03 -4.07 4.12
C PHE A 108 -3.67 -5.43 3.94
N GLN A 109 -2.88 -6.41 3.49
CA GLN A 109 -3.27 -7.81 3.41
C GLN A 109 -2.07 -8.75 3.55
N THR A 110 -2.32 -9.92 4.12
CA THR A 110 -1.37 -11.03 4.13
C THR A 110 -1.62 -11.90 2.91
N ILE A 111 -0.54 -12.24 2.21
CA ILE A 111 -0.55 -13.06 1.00
C ILE A 111 -0.29 -14.51 1.43
N TYR A 112 -1.20 -15.41 1.09
CA TYR A 112 -1.14 -16.81 1.49
C TYR A 112 -0.54 -17.72 0.44
N ASN A 113 -0.63 -17.34 -0.84
CA ASN A 113 -0.11 -18.15 -1.94
C ASN A 113 0.24 -17.28 -3.16
N GLU A 114 1.03 -17.87 -4.05
CA GLU A 114 1.50 -17.22 -5.28
C GLU A 114 0.37 -16.82 -6.21
N LYS A 115 -0.70 -17.61 -6.30
CA LYS A 115 -1.88 -17.30 -7.14
C LYS A 115 -2.57 -16.01 -6.67
N GLN A 116 -2.71 -15.82 -5.37
CA GLN A 116 -3.26 -14.58 -4.80
C GLN A 116 -2.36 -13.39 -5.14
N LEU A 117 -1.04 -13.54 -4.99
CA LEU A 117 -0.09 -12.48 -5.34
C LEU A 117 -0.19 -12.11 -6.83
N PHE A 118 -0.21 -13.11 -7.70
CA PHE A 118 -0.32 -12.94 -9.14
C PHE A 118 -1.60 -12.18 -9.52
N ASN A 119 -2.75 -12.63 -9.04
CA ASN A 119 -4.03 -12.00 -9.34
C ASN A 119 -4.07 -10.53 -8.87
N ASN A 120 -3.53 -10.24 -7.69
CA ASN A 120 -3.46 -8.87 -7.18
C ASN A 120 -2.57 -7.98 -8.06
N CYS A 121 -1.42 -8.50 -8.51
CA CYS A 121 -0.54 -7.78 -9.44
C CYS A 121 -1.21 -7.56 -10.80
N GLU A 122 -1.89 -8.59 -11.33
CA GLU A 122 -2.60 -8.52 -12.59
C GLU A 122 -3.69 -7.43 -12.56
N GLU A 123 -4.49 -7.37 -11.49
CA GLU A 123 -5.50 -6.33 -11.30
C GLU A 123 -4.88 -4.92 -11.31
N LEU A 124 -3.74 -4.73 -10.65
CA LEU A 124 -3.06 -3.43 -10.61
C LEU A 124 -2.52 -2.98 -11.96
N VAL A 125 -2.10 -3.92 -12.82
CA VAL A 125 -1.50 -3.62 -14.13
C VAL A 125 -2.57 -3.49 -15.22
N ARG A 126 -3.67 -4.23 -15.13
CA ARG A 126 -4.77 -4.17 -16.12
C ARG A 126 -5.63 -2.91 -16.00
N ASN A 127 -5.73 -2.34 -14.81
CA ASN A 127 -6.52 -1.12 -14.59
C ASN A 127 -5.68 0.13 -14.90
N ASP A 128 -6.09 0.95 -15.89
CA ASP A 128 -5.45 2.25 -16.21
C ASP A 128 -5.81 3.32 -15.16
N MET A 129 -5.27 3.14 -13.96
CA MET A 129 -5.45 4.05 -12.84
C MET A 129 -4.57 5.30 -13.00
N ASN A 130 -5.11 6.46 -12.60
CA ASN A 130 -4.37 7.72 -12.57
C ASN A 130 -4.40 8.32 -11.16
N TYR A 131 -3.22 8.52 -10.57
CA TYR A 131 -3.09 9.33 -9.36
C TYR A 131 -3.23 10.83 -9.70
N PHE A 132 -4.00 11.54 -8.89
CA PHE A 132 -4.08 12.99 -8.95
C PHE A 132 -4.20 13.58 -7.56
N SER A 133 -3.53 14.72 -7.35
CA SER A 133 -3.55 15.48 -6.11
C SER A 133 -3.28 16.95 -6.41
N SER A 134 -4.01 17.85 -5.76
CA SER A 134 -3.76 19.29 -5.85
C SER A 134 -4.34 20.03 -4.66
N MET A 135 -3.75 21.16 -4.29
CA MET A 135 -4.25 22.04 -3.23
C MET A 135 -4.98 23.23 -3.86
N ILE A 136 -6.26 23.05 -4.16
CA ILE A 136 -7.09 24.01 -4.89
C ILE A 136 -8.28 24.42 -4.02
N SER A 137 -8.67 25.69 -4.07
CA SER A 137 -9.88 26.16 -3.37
C SER A 137 -11.15 25.51 -3.93
N LYS A 138 -12.16 25.30 -3.08
CA LYS A 138 -13.43 24.68 -3.51
C LYS A 138 -14.09 25.42 -4.68
N VAL A 139 -13.98 26.75 -4.71
CA VAL A 139 -14.52 27.58 -5.82
C VAL A 139 -13.82 27.27 -7.14
N LYS A 140 -12.48 27.22 -7.15
CA LYS A 140 -11.71 26.93 -8.37
C LYS A 140 -11.89 25.47 -8.80
N LEU A 141 -11.95 24.54 -7.85
CA LEU A 141 -12.25 23.14 -8.11
C LEU A 141 -13.64 22.96 -8.75
N GLY A 142 -14.65 23.67 -8.27
CA GLY A 142 -15.98 23.68 -8.87
C GLY A 142 -15.97 24.13 -10.33
N LYS A 143 -15.26 25.23 -10.64
CA LYS A 143 -15.07 25.70 -12.02
C LYS A 143 -14.37 24.68 -12.91
N PHE A 144 -13.38 23.95 -12.37
CA PHE A 144 -12.68 22.92 -13.13
C PHE A 144 -13.60 21.75 -13.49
N ILE A 145 -14.47 21.34 -12.56
CA ILE A 145 -15.48 20.30 -12.80
C ILE A 145 -16.46 20.77 -13.88
N GLU A 146 -16.93 22.02 -13.81
CA GLU A 146 -17.83 22.60 -14.81
C GLU A 146 -17.19 22.68 -16.21
N MET A 147 -15.95 23.15 -16.31
CA MET A 147 -15.26 23.19 -17.61
C MET A 147 -15.02 21.79 -18.17
N ALA A 148 -14.65 20.83 -17.32
CA ALA A 148 -14.41 19.46 -17.75
C ALA A 148 -15.70 18.74 -18.16
N SER A 149 -16.86 19.07 -17.57
CA SER A 149 -18.13 18.38 -17.87
C SER A 149 -18.69 18.68 -19.26
N LEU A 150 -18.20 19.74 -19.92
CA LEU A 150 -18.56 20.14 -21.28
C LEU A 150 -17.97 19.21 -22.36
N GLU A 151 -17.03 18.32 -22.01
CA GLU A 151 -16.40 17.39 -22.95
C GLU A 151 -17.36 16.25 -23.38
N ASN A 152 -17.15 15.74 -24.59
CA ASN A 152 -18.12 14.88 -25.30
C ASN A 152 -18.30 13.47 -24.70
N ASN A 153 -17.35 12.97 -23.93
CA ASN A 153 -17.40 11.64 -23.31
C ASN A 153 -16.61 11.60 -22.00
N ASP A 154 -16.82 10.57 -21.19
CA ASP A 154 -16.28 10.54 -19.83
C ASP A 154 -14.75 10.47 -19.77
N ILE A 155 -14.09 9.87 -20.77
CA ILE A 155 -12.63 9.87 -20.86
C ILE A 155 -12.12 11.28 -21.13
N ALA A 156 -12.69 11.99 -22.10
CA ALA A 156 -12.32 13.38 -22.41
C ALA A 156 -12.59 14.31 -21.22
N LYS A 157 -13.70 14.14 -20.50
CA LYS A 157 -13.99 14.87 -19.25
C LYS A 157 -12.88 14.63 -18.21
N ALA A 158 -12.47 13.37 -18.02
CA ALA A 158 -11.41 13.02 -17.07
C ALA A 158 -10.06 13.64 -17.48
N GLU A 159 -9.66 13.53 -18.75
CA GLU A 159 -8.41 14.10 -19.26
C GLU A 159 -8.37 15.62 -19.13
N LYS A 160 -9.48 16.29 -19.46
CA LYS A 160 -9.62 17.74 -19.30
C LYS A 160 -9.49 18.15 -17.84
N PHE A 161 -10.19 17.46 -16.93
CA PHE A 161 -10.10 17.72 -15.50
C PHE A 161 -8.68 17.52 -14.98
N LEU A 162 -8.03 16.41 -15.35
CA LEU A 162 -6.64 16.10 -14.96
C LEU A 162 -5.66 17.17 -15.46
N THR A 163 -5.88 17.74 -16.64
CA THR A 163 -5.07 18.84 -17.17
C THR A 163 -5.25 20.11 -16.34
N LEU A 164 -6.50 20.47 -16.01
CA LEU A 164 -6.83 21.68 -15.24
C LEU A 164 -6.26 21.65 -13.81
N ILE A 165 -6.33 20.52 -13.11
CA ILE A 165 -5.80 20.44 -11.73
C ILE A 165 -4.27 20.46 -11.66
N ARG A 166 -3.58 20.30 -12.80
CA ARG A 166 -2.11 20.29 -12.94
C ARG A 166 -1.54 21.63 -13.43
N SER A 167 -2.40 22.55 -13.90
CA SER A 167 -2.05 23.92 -14.31
C SER A 167 -2.12 24.92 -13.16
#